data_AF-A0A1M5KKG2-F1
#
_entry.id   AF-A0A1M5KKG2-F1
#
_cell.length_a   1.000
_cell.length_b   1.000
_cell.length_c   1.000
_cell.angle_alpha   90.00
_cell.angle_beta   90.00
_cell.angle_gamma   90.00
#
_symmetry.space_group_name_H-M   'P 1'
#
loop_
_entity.id
_entity.type
_entity.pdbx_description
1 polymer ?
#
loop_
_entity_poly.entity_id
_entity_poly.type
_entity_poly.pdbx_seq_one_letter_code
_entity_poly.pdbx_strand_id
1 'polypeptide(L)'
;MKKNALAVLISGALLVLVFPYLMTRKFGLIDFSETGNIGDTIGGITSPIVGFVGAILVYYALLEQIKANKIIQDQLNDQKNDDRQKKIVNYLNGKLEVVRADINDFEFIEVGTFTKSEKIYKGGDGLSKFLELYKKEKTENEEELLEDVYHLEKFRLLLEYIDDFVSDVVADKVNADDKKYLLQSLKYHYKSKIKIHLDYYDDYDEKPGILYSISKSIDAKLNL
;
A
#
# COMPACT_ATOMS: atom_id res chain seq x y z
N MET A 1 17.50 -28.40 18.93
CA MET A 1 16.18 -29.06 19.14
C MET A 1 15.99 -30.29 18.28
N LYS A 2 16.07 -30.24 16.95
CA LYS A 2 15.96 -31.44 16.07
C LYS A 2 16.83 -32.64 16.50
N LYS A 3 18.09 -32.40 16.89
CA LYS A 3 19.01 -33.44 17.38
C LYS A 3 18.53 -34.12 18.67
N ASN A 4 17.83 -33.40 19.55
CA ASN A 4 17.37 -33.92 20.84
C ASN A 4 16.07 -34.72 20.67
N ALA A 5 15.14 -34.25 19.83
CA ALA A 5 13.93 -35.01 19.48
C ALA A 5 14.28 -36.30 18.72
N LEU A 6 15.26 -36.23 17.81
CA LEU A 6 15.78 -37.42 17.12
C LEU A 6 16.45 -38.39 18.09
N ALA A 7 17.25 -37.90 19.04
CA ALA A 7 17.86 -38.73 20.07
C ALA A 7 16.82 -39.43 20.95
N VAL A 8 15.76 -38.72 21.36
CA VAL A 8 14.63 -39.28 22.13
C VAL A 8 13.88 -40.34 21.34
N LEU A 9 13.64 -40.11 20.04
CA LEU A 9 12.96 -41.06 19.17
C LEU A 9 13.81 -42.32 18.95
N ILE A 10 15.11 -42.16 18.70
CA ILE A 10 16.06 -43.27 18.56
C ILE A 10 16.19 -44.04 19.87
N SER A 11 16.30 -43.37 21.02
CA SER A 11 16.38 -44.04 22.32
C SER A 11 15.08 -44.77 22.66
N GLY A 12 13.92 -44.19 22.37
CA GLY A 12 12.63 -44.82 22.58
C GLY A 12 12.44 -46.05 21.68
N ALA A 13 12.79 -45.95 20.39
CA ALA A 13 12.74 -47.06 19.45
C ALA A 13 13.70 -48.19 19.85
N LEU A 14 14.94 -47.86 20.26
CA LEU A 14 15.91 -48.84 20.76
C LEU A 14 15.40 -49.51 22.04
N LEU A 15 14.81 -48.77 22.98
CA LEU A 15 14.22 -49.35 24.18
C LEU A 15 13.10 -50.34 23.85
N VAL A 16 12.18 -49.99 22.95
CA VAL A 16 11.08 -50.89 22.56
C VAL A 16 11.58 -52.17 21.88
N LEU A 17 12.66 -52.09 21.09
CA LEU A 17 13.20 -53.25 20.38
C LEU A 17 14.13 -54.11 21.24
N VAL A 18 14.94 -53.49 22.09
CA VAL A 18 15.99 -54.17 22.89
C VAL A 18 15.45 -54.67 24.23
N PHE A 19 14.49 -53.97 24.84
CA PHE A 19 13.97 -54.32 26.17
C PHE A 19 13.29 -55.70 26.21
N PRO A 20 12.43 -56.09 25.25
CA PRO A 20 11.86 -57.44 25.21
C PRO A 20 12.92 -58.52 25.03
N TYR A 21 13.93 -58.28 24.20
CA TYR A 21 15.05 -59.19 23.99
C TYR A 21 15.91 -59.39 25.25
N LEU A 22 16.13 -58.32 26.02
CA LEU A 22 16.86 -58.40 27.30
C LEU A 22 16.05 -59.12 28.39
N MET A 23 14.74 -58.85 28.47
CA MET A 23 13.84 -59.43 29.47
C MET A 23 13.49 -60.90 29.21
N THR A 24 13.59 -61.37 27.96
CA THR A 24 13.34 -62.78 27.60
C THR A 24 14.57 -63.68 27.77
N ARG A 25 15.74 -63.13 28.11
CA ARG A 25 16.95 -63.92 28.38
C ARG A 25 16.88 -64.52 29.78
N LYS A 26 17.08 -65.83 29.92
CA LYS A 26 17.13 -66.54 31.22
C LYS A 26 18.31 -66.03 32.08
N PHE A 27 18.13 -64.91 32.78
CA PHE A 27 18.92 -64.57 33.96
C PHE A 27 18.37 -65.39 35.15
N GLY A 28 18.63 -66.70 35.10
CA GLY A 28 18.82 -67.62 36.24
C GLY A 28 17.87 -67.68 37.44
N LEU A 29 16.74 -66.96 37.52
CA LEU A 29 15.87 -66.95 38.71
C LEU A 29 14.35 -66.91 38.44
N ILE A 30 13.91 -66.84 37.18
CA ILE A 30 12.47 -66.74 36.83
C ILE A 30 12.14 -67.82 35.78
N ASP A 31 11.17 -68.68 36.10
CA ASP A 31 10.62 -69.70 35.20
C ASP A 31 9.61 -69.06 34.24
N PHE A 32 9.76 -69.34 32.95
CA PHE A 32 9.07 -68.70 31.84
C PHE A 32 8.20 -69.70 31.04
N SER A 33 7.77 -70.77 31.70
CA SER A 33 6.92 -71.82 31.12
C SER A 33 5.49 -71.35 30.80
N GLU A 34 5.04 -70.21 31.35
CA GLU A 34 3.82 -69.50 30.93
C GLU A 34 4.16 -68.18 30.21
N THR A 35 4.21 -68.22 28.88
CA THR A 35 4.64 -67.08 28.04
C THR A 35 3.66 -65.90 28.00
N GLY A 36 2.39 -66.11 28.38
CA GLY A 36 1.37 -65.06 28.46
C GLY A 36 1.70 -63.97 29.49
N ASN A 37 2.12 -64.37 30.70
CA ASN A 37 2.46 -63.46 31.79
C ASN A 37 3.69 -62.57 31.47
N ILE A 38 4.59 -63.04 30.60
CA ILE A 38 5.76 -62.27 30.13
C ILE A 38 5.32 -61.18 29.16
N GLY A 39 4.45 -61.53 28.20
CA GLY A 39 3.86 -60.58 27.25
C GLY A 39 3.09 -59.48 27.97
N ASP A 40 2.32 -59.84 28.99
CA ASP A 40 1.56 -58.89 29.80
C ASP A 40 2.45 -57.98 30.65
N THR A 41 3.55 -58.51 31.19
CA THR A 41 4.53 -57.70 31.97
C THR A 41 5.33 -56.76 31.07
N ILE A 42 5.80 -57.24 29.91
CA ILE A 42 6.51 -56.42 28.92
C ILE A 42 5.55 -55.35 28.38
N GLY A 43 4.33 -55.72 28.00
CA GLY A 43 3.30 -54.79 27.51
C GLY A 43 2.93 -53.74 28.57
N GLY A 44 2.75 -54.16 29.82
CA GLY A 44 2.40 -53.29 30.94
C GLY A 44 3.47 -52.26 31.29
N ILE A 45 4.75 -52.57 31.09
CA ILE A 45 5.87 -51.65 31.33
C ILE A 45 6.20 -50.81 30.08
N THR A 46 6.19 -51.42 28.89
CA THR A 46 6.55 -50.74 27.65
C THR A 46 5.49 -49.74 27.20
N SER A 47 4.20 -50.03 27.42
CA SER A 47 3.11 -49.13 27.01
C SER A 47 3.19 -47.74 27.66
N PRO A 48 3.38 -47.59 29.00
CA PRO A 48 3.66 -46.29 29.62
C PRO A 48 4.91 -45.59 29.10
N ILE A 49 6.00 -46.33 28.82
CA ILE A 49 7.26 -45.76 28.29
C ILE A 49 7.04 -45.20 26.88
N VAL A 50 6.36 -45.95 26.00
CA VAL A 50 6.01 -45.48 24.65
C VAL A 50 5.08 -44.28 24.72
N GLY A 51 4.09 -44.31 25.62
CA GLY A 51 3.20 -43.17 25.86
C GLY A 51 3.97 -41.92 26.31
N PHE A 52 4.95 -42.07 27.20
CA PHE A 52 5.79 -40.97 27.67
C PHE A 52 6.70 -40.41 26.58
N VAL A 53 7.37 -41.28 25.81
CA VAL A 53 8.17 -40.87 24.64
C VAL A 53 7.30 -40.15 23.62
N GLY A 54 6.09 -40.67 23.36
CA GLY A 54 5.10 -40.04 22.49
C GLY A 54 4.71 -38.65 22.98
N ALA A 55 4.42 -38.48 24.27
CA ALA A 55 4.10 -37.19 24.87
C ALA A 55 5.25 -36.18 24.74
N ILE A 56 6.51 -36.61 24.94
CA ILE A 56 7.68 -35.76 24.74
C ILE A 56 7.81 -35.32 23.28
N LEU A 57 7.60 -36.23 22.33
CA LEU A 57 7.67 -35.90 20.91
C LEU A 57 6.55 -34.94 20.50
N VAL A 58 5.33 -35.14 21.00
CA VAL A 58 4.20 -34.22 20.81
C VAL A 58 4.52 -32.85 21.40
N TYR A 59 5.08 -32.79 22.61
CA TYR A 59 5.52 -31.53 23.21
C TYR A 59 6.54 -30.78 22.33
N TYR A 60 7.55 -31.47 21.79
CA TYR A 60 8.49 -30.85 20.86
C TYR A 60 7.85 -30.40 19.55
N ALA A 61 6.91 -31.18 19.01
CA ALA A 61 6.17 -30.79 17.81
C ALA A 61 5.36 -29.51 18.06
N LEU A 62 4.69 -29.39 19.21
CA LEU A 62 3.95 -28.20 19.61
C LEU A 62 4.86 -26.97 19.75
N LEU A 63 6.05 -27.13 20.31
CA LEU A 63 7.02 -26.03 20.40
C LEU A 63 7.45 -25.51 19.02
N GLU A 64 7.74 -26.40 18.07
CA GLU A 64 8.09 -25.99 16.70
C GLU A 64 6.88 -25.37 15.98
N GLN A 65 5.66 -25.85 16.23
CA GLN A 65 4.44 -25.24 15.69
C GLN A 65 4.23 -23.82 16.22
N ILE A 66 4.42 -23.58 17.53
CA ILE A 66 4.33 -22.24 18.13
C ILE A 66 5.36 -21.30 17.49
N LYS A 67 6.59 -21.77 17.30
CA LYS A 67 7.65 -21.01 16.64
C LYS A 67 7.30 -20.67 15.18
N ALA A 68 6.79 -21.64 14.43
CA ALA A 68 6.36 -21.44 13.05
C ALA A 68 5.22 -20.42 12.96
N ASN A 69 4.23 -20.53 13.84
CA ASN A 69 3.10 -19.59 13.89
C ASN A 69 3.55 -18.16 14.17
N LYS A 70 4.53 -17.97 15.06
CA LYS A 70 5.10 -16.65 15.32
C LYS A 70 5.75 -16.06 14.06
N ILE A 71 6.58 -16.85 13.37
CA ILE A 71 7.23 -16.42 12.11
C ILE A 71 6.18 -16.05 11.05
N ILE A 72 5.12 -16.87 10.91
CA ILE A 72 4.04 -16.59 9.96
C ILE A 72 3.30 -15.31 10.34
N GLN A 73 3.02 -15.07 11.62
CA GLN A 73 2.37 -13.83 12.07
C GLN A 73 3.23 -12.60 11.79
N ASP A 74 4.54 -12.68 12.06
CA ASP A 74 5.47 -11.59 11.77
C ASP A 74 5.49 -11.29 10.25
N GLN A 75 5.60 -12.32 9.41
CA GLN A 75 5.54 -12.19 7.95
C GLN A 75 4.21 -11.60 7.45
N LEU A 76 3.08 -12.00 8.03
CA LEU A 76 1.77 -11.46 7.66
C LEU A 76 1.62 -9.99 8.05
N ASN A 77 2.22 -9.57 9.16
CA ASN A 77 2.21 -8.18 9.58
C ASN A 77 3.08 -7.31 8.65
N ASP A 78 4.26 -7.79 8.28
CA ASP A 78 5.13 -7.13 7.30
C ASP A 78 4.41 -7.00 5.95
N GLN A 79 3.82 -8.09 5.46
CA GLN A 79 3.06 -8.09 4.21
C GLN A 79 1.86 -7.13 4.26
N LYS A 80 1.11 -7.06 5.37
CA LYS A 80 0.01 -6.11 5.53
C LYS A 80 0.48 -4.66 5.45
N ASN A 81 1.66 -4.36 6.00
CA ASN A 81 2.24 -3.03 5.93
C ASN A 81 2.64 -2.68 4.49
N ASP A 82 3.31 -3.60 3.79
CA ASP A 82 3.67 -3.42 2.37
C ASP A 82 2.44 -3.25 1.47
N ASP A 83 1.41 -4.08 1.67
CA ASP A 83 0.16 -3.99 0.91
C ASP A 83 -0.58 -2.68 1.19
N ARG A 84 -0.53 -2.17 2.43
CA ARG A 84 -1.08 -0.86 2.78
C ARG A 84 -0.32 0.25 2.06
N GLN A 85 1.01 0.19 2.02
CA GLN A 85 1.83 1.17 1.30
C GLN A 85 1.51 1.17 -0.21
N LYS A 86 1.48 -0.01 -0.83
CA LYS A 86 1.11 -0.16 -2.25
C LYS A 86 -0.28 0.41 -2.55
N LYS A 87 -1.28 0.19 -1.69
CA LYS A 87 -2.63 0.75 -1.86
C LYS A 87 -2.63 2.27 -1.82
N ILE A 88 -1.90 2.88 -0.90
CA ILE A 88 -1.77 4.35 -0.80
C ILE A 88 -1.13 4.90 -2.08
N VAL A 89 -0.01 4.33 -2.51
CA VAL A 89 0.70 4.78 -3.72
C VAL A 89 -0.16 4.61 -4.97
N ASN A 90 -0.86 3.48 -5.12
CA ASN A 90 -1.78 3.26 -6.24
C ASN A 90 -2.94 4.26 -6.25
N TYR A 91 -3.52 4.56 -5.08
CA TYR A 91 -4.55 5.58 -4.95
C TYR A 91 -4.04 6.97 -5.37
N LEU A 92 -2.84 7.35 -4.92
CA LEU A 92 -2.22 8.63 -5.28
C LEU A 92 -1.88 8.70 -6.77
N ASN A 93 -1.31 7.65 -7.35
CA ASN A 93 -1.12 7.58 -8.80
C ASN A 93 -2.45 7.73 -9.57
N GLY A 94 -3.53 7.13 -9.07
CA GLY A 94 -4.87 7.34 -9.61
C GLY A 94 -5.31 8.81 -9.59
N LYS A 95 -5.14 9.50 -8.44
CA LYS A 95 -5.42 10.95 -8.35
C LYS A 95 -4.54 11.77 -9.31
N LEU A 96 -3.27 11.42 -9.46
CA LEU A 96 -2.35 12.09 -10.38
C LEU A 96 -2.80 11.92 -11.84
N GLU A 97 -3.23 10.73 -12.24
CA GLU A 97 -3.79 10.50 -13.57
C GLU A 97 -5.07 11.31 -13.81
N VAL A 98 -5.94 11.45 -12.79
CA VAL A 98 -7.12 12.32 -12.87
C VAL A 98 -6.69 13.78 -13.09
N VAL A 99 -5.73 14.30 -12.32
CA VAL A 99 -5.18 15.66 -12.54
C VAL A 99 -4.67 15.82 -13.97
N ARG A 100 -3.90 14.85 -14.48
CA ARG A 100 -3.35 14.90 -15.83
C ARG A 100 -4.46 14.88 -16.89
N ALA A 101 -5.49 14.05 -16.69
CA ALA A 101 -6.64 13.97 -17.58
C ALA A 101 -7.43 15.28 -17.57
N ASP A 102 -7.81 15.79 -16.40
CA ASP A 102 -8.60 17.03 -16.26
C ASP A 102 -7.88 18.25 -16.86
N ILE A 103 -6.54 18.32 -16.73
CA ILE A 103 -5.74 19.33 -17.41
C ILE A 103 -5.86 19.18 -18.92
N ASN A 104 -5.65 17.98 -19.46
CA ASN A 104 -5.63 17.73 -20.90
C ASN A 104 -7.03 17.88 -21.54
N ASP A 105 -8.07 17.50 -20.81
CA ASP A 105 -9.48 17.56 -21.20
C ASP A 105 -10.12 18.92 -20.85
N PHE A 106 -9.32 19.89 -20.39
CA PHE A 106 -9.77 21.26 -20.33
C PHE A 106 -9.95 21.78 -21.76
N GLU A 107 -11.17 22.14 -22.11
CA GLU A 107 -11.53 22.66 -23.43
C GLU A 107 -12.09 24.06 -23.30
N PHE A 108 -11.65 24.94 -24.19
CA PHE A 108 -12.18 26.28 -24.37
C PHE A 108 -12.59 26.46 -25.84
N ILE A 109 -13.83 26.91 -26.07
CA ILE A 109 -14.38 27.06 -27.42
C ILE A 109 -14.50 28.56 -27.73
N GLU A 110 -13.76 29.03 -28.72
CA GLU A 110 -13.87 30.40 -29.23
C GLU A 110 -14.77 30.39 -30.47
N VAL A 111 -15.88 31.12 -30.42
CA VAL A 111 -16.81 31.23 -31.55
C VAL A 111 -16.49 32.50 -32.36
N GLY A 112 -16.08 32.32 -33.61
CA GLY A 112 -15.80 33.45 -34.50
C GLY A 112 -17.06 34.23 -34.89
N THR A 113 -17.08 35.53 -34.58
CA THR A 113 -18.23 36.43 -34.82
C THR A 113 -18.67 36.53 -36.28
N PHE A 114 -17.75 36.41 -37.23
CA PHE A 114 -18.05 36.58 -38.67
C PHE A 114 -18.24 35.27 -39.44
N THR A 115 -17.60 34.19 -39.02
CA THR A 115 -17.57 32.92 -39.75
C THR A 115 -18.46 31.84 -39.13
N LYS A 116 -18.96 32.04 -37.89
CA LYS A 116 -19.57 30.98 -37.05
C LYS A 116 -18.72 29.72 -36.96
N SER A 117 -17.41 29.85 -37.16
CA SER A 117 -16.47 28.74 -37.00
C SER A 117 -16.06 28.65 -35.54
N GLU A 118 -16.20 27.47 -34.97
CA GLU A 118 -15.72 27.16 -33.63
C GLU A 118 -14.23 26.79 -33.70
N LYS A 119 -13.42 27.45 -32.87
CA LYS A 119 -12.04 27.07 -32.65
C LYS A 119 -11.92 26.50 -31.24
N ILE A 120 -11.55 25.23 -31.17
CA ILE A 120 -11.43 24.49 -29.91
C ILE A 120 -9.96 24.50 -29.48
N TYR A 121 -9.72 25.02 -28.29
CA TYR A 121 -8.42 24.97 -27.60
C TYR A 121 -8.50 23.91 -26.50
N LYS A 122 -7.46 23.08 -26.38
CA LYS A 122 -7.42 21.98 -25.41
C LYS A 122 -6.19 22.07 -24.51
N GLY A 123 -6.25 21.45 -23.34
CA GLY A 123 -5.10 21.36 -22.45
C GLY A 123 -4.67 22.72 -21.90
N GLY A 124 -3.35 22.89 -21.77
CA GLY A 124 -2.75 24.17 -21.38
C GLY A 124 -3.09 25.33 -22.33
N ASP A 125 -3.27 25.07 -23.64
CA ASP A 125 -3.66 26.12 -24.59
C ASP A 125 -5.10 26.59 -24.34
N GLY A 126 -6.00 25.66 -23.95
CA GLY A 126 -7.36 25.97 -23.53
C GLY A 126 -7.38 26.82 -22.26
N LEU A 127 -6.60 26.43 -21.25
CA LEU A 127 -6.42 27.21 -20.02
C LEU A 127 -5.85 28.61 -20.32
N SER A 128 -4.84 28.70 -21.18
CA SER A 128 -4.25 29.97 -21.58
C SER A 128 -5.28 30.89 -22.22
N LYS A 129 -6.11 30.36 -23.13
CA LYS A 129 -7.09 31.16 -23.85
C LYS A 129 -8.24 31.59 -22.95
N PHE A 130 -8.69 30.71 -22.07
CA PHE A 130 -9.67 31.03 -21.03
C PHE A 130 -9.18 32.19 -20.14
N LEU A 131 -7.95 32.11 -19.61
CA LEU A 131 -7.40 33.17 -18.75
C LEU A 131 -7.20 34.50 -19.50
N GLU A 132 -6.82 34.44 -20.78
CA GLU A 132 -6.71 35.63 -21.65
C GLU A 132 -8.05 36.36 -21.80
N LEU A 133 -9.14 35.62 -22.01
CA LEU A 133 -10.48 36.20 -22.19
C LEU A 133 -11.10 36.65 -20.88
N TYR A 134 -10.98 35.84 -19.83
CA TYR A 134 -11.40 36.21 -18.48
C TYR A 134 -10.75 37.52 -18.01
N LYS A 135 -9.48 37.75 -18.39
CA LYS A 135 -8.80 39.03 -18.19
C LYS A 135 -9.47 40.19 -18.95
N LYS A 136 -9.80 39.98 -20.22
CA LYS A 136 -10.38 41.00 -21.10
C LYS A 136 -11.77 41.44 -20.64
N GLU A 137 -12.63 40.50 -20.27
CA GLU A 137 -14.01 40.78 -19.84
C GLU A 137 -14.07 41.56 -18.53
N LYS A 138 -13.22 41.21 -17.54
CA LYS A 138 -13.06 41.99 -16.31
C LYS A 138 -12.68 43.46 -16.55
N THR A 139 -12.13 43.77 -17.73
CA THR A 139 -11.68 45.11 -18.11
C THR A 139 -12.73 45.89 -18.93
N GLU A 140 -13.67 45.22 -19.61
CA GLU A 140 -14.48 45.87 -20.67
C GLU A 140 -16.02 45.80 -20.50
N ASN A 141 -16.65 44.83 -19.78
CA ASN A 141 -18.10 44.83 -19.47
C ASN A 141 -18.52 43.69 -18.53
N GLU A 142 -19.52 43.94 -17.66
CA GLU A 142 -20.00 43.00 -16.61
C GLU A 142 -21.08 41.98 -17.06
N GLU A 143 -21.57 41.99 -18.31
CA GLU A 143 -22.87 41.36 -18.64
C GLU A 143 -22.86 39.99 -19.35
N GLU A 144 -21.70 39.35 -19.58
CA GLU A 144 -21.63 37.96 -20.05
C GLU A 144 -21.12 37.07 -18.91
N LEU A 145 -22.06 36.53 -18.10
CA LEU A 145 -21.77 36.13 -16.71
C LEU A 145 -21.95 34.63 -16.41
N LEU A 146 -22.26 33.78 -17.39
CA LEU A 146 -22.61 32.37 -17.13
C LEU A 146 -21.58 31.35 -17.63
N GLU A 147 -21.04 31.50 -18.85
CA GLU A 147 -20.02 30.58 -19.36
C GLU A 147 -18.67 30.79 -18.65
N ASP A 148 -18.29 32.03 -18.36
CA ASP A 148 -17.04 32.34 -17.62
C ASP A 148 -17.08 31.85 -16.19
N VAL A 149 -18.25 31.90 -15.54
CA VAL A 149 -18.42 31.35 -14.18
C VAL A 149 -18.24 29.83 -14.18
N TYR A 150 -18.73 29.13 -15.20
CA TYR A 150 -18.54 27.68 -15.30
C TYR A 150 -17.07 27.29 -15.52
N HIS A 151 -16.37 27.93 -16.47
CA HIS A 151 -14.96 27.62 -16.73
C HIS A 151 -14.05 28.03 -15.57
N LEU A 152 -14.34 29.16 -14.91
CA LEU A 152 -13.65 29.62 -13.71
C LEU A 152 -13.82 28.62 -12.57
N GLU A 153 -15.04 28.17 -12.32
CA GLU A 153 -15.35 27.22 -11.26
C GLU A 153 -14.70 25.85 -11.54
N LYS A 154 -14.76 25.36 -12.78
CA LYS A 154 -14.06 24.13 -13.20
C LYS A 154 -12.56 24.25 -12.94
N PHE A 155 -11.96 25.39 -13.27
CA PHE A 155 -10.53 25.61 -13.06
C PHE A 155 -10.18 25.74 -11.56
N ARG A 156 -11.02 26.42 -10.78
CA ARG A 156 -10.89 26.50 -9.32
C ARG A 156 -10.88 25.10 -8.69
N LEU A 157 -11.86 24.27 -9.04
CA LEU A 157 -11.97 22.90 -8.52
C LEU A 157 -10.77 22.03 -8.90
N LEU A 158 -10.22 22.20 -10.12
CA LEU A 158 -8.97 21.54 -10.52
C LEU A 158 -7.80 21.95 -9.63
N LEU A 159 -7.64 23.24 -9.34
CA LEU A 159 -6.58 23.73 -8.45
C LEU A 159 -6.77 23.20 -7.01
N GLU A 160 -7.99 23.19 -6.48
CA GLU A 160 -8.28 22.62 -5.16
C GLU A 160 -7.94 21.13 -5.11
N TYR A 161 -8.30 20.38 -6.15
CA TYR A 161 -7.98 18.95 -6.23
C TYR A 161 -6.47 18.69 -6.27
N ILE A 162 -5.71 19.56 -6.96
CA ILE A 162 -4.24 19.52 -6.96
C ILE A 162 -3.70 19.84 -5.55
N ASP A 163 -4.21 20.87 -4.88
CA ASP A 163 -3.77 21.24 -3.52
C ASP A 163 -4.03 20.11 -2.50
N ASP A 164 -5.19 19.47 -2.59
CA ASP A 164 -5.55 18.30 -1.79
C ASP A 164 -4.62 17.12 -2.08
N PHE A 165 -4.32 16.84 -3.35
CA PHE A 165 -3.37 15.81 -3.72
C PHE A 165 -1.98 16.09 -3.12
N VAL A 166 -1.48 17.33 -3.19
CA VAL A 166 -0.17 17.66 -2.60
C VAL A 166 -0.21 17.43 -1.09
N SER A 167 -1.29 17.81 -0.43
CA SER A 167 -1.48 17.61 1.01
C SER A 167 -1.47 16.12 1.38
N ASP A 168 -2.13 15.28 0.58
CA ASP A 168 -2.14 13.82 0.77
C ASP A 168 -0.75 13.20 0.59
N VAL A 169 0.01 13.67 -0.41
CA VAL A 169 1.37 13.18 -0.67
C VAL A 169 2.35 13.66 0.41
N VAL A 170 2.18 14.88 0.92
CA VAL A 170 3.04 15.44 1.96
C VAL A 170 2.78 14.81 3.34
N ALA A 171 1.62 14.20 3.57
CA ALA A 171 1.32 13.50 4.80
C ALA A 171 2.31 12.36 5.11
N ASP A 172 2.52 12.07 6.40
CA ASP A 172 3.51 11.09 6.89
C ASP A 172 3.19 9.61 6.57
N LYS A 173 2.18 9.35 5.73
CA LYS A 173 1.75 8.00 5.35
C LYS A 173 2.51 7.44 4.14
N VAL A 174 3.18 8.31 3.38
CA VAL A 174 3.91 7.98 2.15
C VAL A 174 5.40 7.94 2.45
N ASN A 175 6.10 6.92 1.97
CA ASN A 175 7.55 6.83 2.12
C ASN A 175 8.27 7.94 1.33
N ALA A 176 9.55 8.16 1.64
CA ALA A 176 10.31 9.28 1.09
C ALA A 176 10.51 9.21 -0.44
N ASP A 177 10.72 8.01 -0.99
CA ASP A 177 10.98 7.80 -2.41
C ASP A 177 9.72 8.03 -3.26
N ASP A 178 8.59 7.47 -2.84
CA ASP A 178 7.29 7.66 -3.50
C ASP A 178 6.84 9.12 -3.39
N LYS A 179 7.03 9.74 -2.23
CA LYS A 179 6.76 11.17 -2.02
C LYS A 179 7.56 12.02 -3.02
N LYS A 180 8.86 11.75 -3.16
CA LYS A 180 9.72 12.45 -4.12
C LYS A 180 9.22 12.26 -5.55
N TYR A 181 8.91 11.03 -5.95
CA TYR A 181 8.42 10.73 -7.30
C TYR A 181 7.12 11.46 -7.62
N LEU A 182 6.11 11.32 -6.75
CA LEU A 182 4.78 11.91 -6.93
C LEU A 182 4.84 13.43 -7.01
N LEU A 183 5.58 14.07 -6.08
CA LEU A 183 5.73 15.52 -6.08
C LEU A 183 6.50 16.02 -7.30
N GLN A 184 7.54 15.32 -7.77
CA GLN A 184 8.27 15.70 -8.97
C GLN A 184 7.41 15.60 -10.23
N SER A 185 6.63 14.52 -10.36
CA SER A 185 5.73 14.31 -11.48
C SER A 185 4.65 15.38 -11.53
N LEU A 186 3.98 15.64 -10.40
CA LEU A 186 3.00 16.73 -10.32
C LEU A 186 3.65 18.09 -10.61
N LYS A 187 4.80 18.39 -10.00
CA LYS A 187 5.52 19.65 -10.19
C LYS A 187 5.78 19.93 -11.66
N TYR A 188 6.16 18.91 -12.44
CA TYR A 188 6.33 19.05 -13.88
C TYR A 188 5.01 19.42 -14.59
N HIS A 189 3.93 18.67 -14.33
CA HIS A 189 2.64 18.91 -14.96
C HIS A 189 2.06 20.28 -14.58
N TYR A 190 2.05 20.60 -13.29
CA TYR A 190 1.58 21.87 -12.78
C TYR A 190 2.36 23.05 -13.37
N LYS A 191 3.70 23.00 -13.34
CA LYS A 191 4.53 24.09 -13.91
C LYS A 191 4.30 24.30 -15.40
N SER A 192 4.34 23.21 -16.16
CA SER A 192 4.35 23.29 -17.63
C SER A 192 2.98 23.51 -18.25
N LYS A 193 1.89 23.23 -17.53
CA LYS A 193 0.52 23.27 -18.08
C LYS A 193 -0.44 24.20 -17.36
N ILE A 194 -0.14 24.63 -16.14
CA ILE A 194 -1.02 25.49 -15.35
C ILE A 194 -0.29 26.76 -14.92
N LYS A 195 0.78 26.62 -14.14
CA LYS A 195 1.45 27.75 -13.49
C LYS A 195 1.93 28.80 -14.48
N ILE A 196 2.50 28.40 -15.61
CA ILE A 196 2.97 29.35 -16.63
C ILE A 196 1.84 30.26 -17.16
N HIS A 197 0.61 29.76 -17.23
CA HIS A 197 -0.55 30.53 -17.69
C HIS A 197 -1.15 31.37 -16.56
N LEU A 198 -1.14 30.86 -15.32
CA LEU A 198 -1.55 31.61 -14.12
C LEU A 198 -0.61 32.79 -13.84
N ASP A 199 0.70 32.57 -13.82
CA ASP A 199 1.68 33.62 -13.56
C ASP A 199 1.55 34.76 -14.60
N TYR A 200 1.24 34.43 -15.87
CA TYR A 200 0.96 35.43 -16.91
C TYR A 200 -0.33 36.23 -16.66
N TYR A 201 -1.36 35.59 -16.09
CA TYR A 201 -2.60 36.25 -15.69
C TYR A 201 -2.37 37.17 -14.46
N ASP A 202 -1.63 36.68 -13.46
CA ASP A 202 -1.46 37.33 -12.17
C ASP A 202 -0.59 38.59 -12.21
N ASP A 203 0.39 38.67 -13.12
CA ASP A 203 1.23 39.88 -13.32
C ASP A 203 0.40 41.15 -13.64
N TYR A 204 -0.91 41.01 -13.89
CA TYR A 204 -1.81 42.10 -14.28
C TYR A 204 -2.95 42.42 -13.30
N ASP A 205 -3.22 41.61 -12.26
CA ASP A 205 -4.34 41.84 -11.34
C ASP A 205 -3.88 42.56 -10.05
N GLU A 206 -4.44 43.73 -9.74
CA GLU A 206 -4.07 44.52 -8.54
C GLU A 206 -4.49 43.85 -7.22
N LYS A 207 -5.40 42.86 -7.26
CA LYS A 207 -5.81 42.05 -6.11
C LYS A 207 -5.82 40.57 -6.46
N PRO A 208 -5.13 39.71 -5.68
CA PRO A 208 -5.09 38.29 -5.98
C PRO A 208 -6.48 37.65 -5.85
N GLY A 209 -7.01 37.12 -6.95
CA GLY A 209 -8.25 36.36 -6.99
C GLY A 209 -8.14 34.99 -6.32
N ILE A 210 -9.27 34.27 -6.23
CA ILE A 210 -9.33 32.95 -5.56
C ILE A 210 -8.35 31.93 -6.17
N LEU A 211 -8.18 31.94 -7.50
CA LEU A 211 -7.23 31.07 -8.20
C LEU A 211 -5.78 31.29 -7.75
N TYR A 212 -5.38 32.55 -7.55
CA TYR A 212 -4.05 32.91 -7.07
C TYR A 212 -3.78 32.35 -5.68
N SER A 213 -4.76 32.48 -4.77
CA SER A 213 -4.60 32.02 -3.39
C SER A 213 -4.34 30.51 -3.31
N ILE A 214 -5.05 29.73 -4.13
CA ILE A 214 -4.88 28.28 -4.22
C ILE A 214 -3.53 27.96 -4.89
N SER A 215 -3.20 28.65 -6.00
CA SER A 215 -1.90 28.52 -6.69
C SER A 215 -0.72 28.75 -5.75
N LYS A 216 -0.77 29.76 -4.89
CA LYS A 216 0.27 30.05 -3.89
C LYS A 216 0.37 28.97 -2.81
N SER A 217 -0.75 28.38 -2.38
CA SER A 217 -0.73 27.24 -1.48
C SER A 217 0.00 26.05 -2.12
N ILE A 218 -0.32 25.75 -3.38
CA ILE A 218 0.33 24.68 -4.15
C ILE A 218 1.83 24.97 -4.30
N ASP A 219 2.20 26.18 -4.69
CA ASP A 219 3.60 26.62 -4.86
C ASP A 219 4.41 26.41 -3.58
N ALA A 220 3.86 26.83 -2.43
CA ALA A 220 4.52 26.69 -1.14
C ALA A 220 4.77 25.21 -0.79
N LYS A 221 3.77 24.34 -1.03
CA LYS A 221 3.89 22.90 -0.74
C LYS A 221 4.83 22.17 -1.72
N LEU A 222 4.92 22.65 -2.97
CA LEU A 222 5.80 22.11 -4.02
C LEU A 222 7.21 22.71 -4.03
N ASN A 223 7.49 23.69 -3.15
CA ASN A 223 8.73 24.48 -3.13
C ASN A 223 9.03 25.08 -4.52
N LEU A 224 8.13 25.92 -5.01
CA LEU A 224 8.22 26.58 -6.32
C LEU A 224 8.65 28.04 -6.25
#